data_AF-A6UX32-F1
#
_entry.id   AF-A6UX32-F1
#
_cell.length_a   1.000
_cell.length_b   1.000
_cell.length_c   1.000
_cell.angle_alpha   90.00
_cell.angle_beta   90.00
_cell.angle_gamma   90.00
#
_symmetry.space_group_name_H-M   'P 1'
#
loop_
_entity.id
_entity.type
_entity.pdbx_description
1 polymer ?
#
loop_
_entity_poly.entity_id
_entity_poly.type
_entity_poly.pdbx_seq_one_letter_code
_entity_poly.pdbx_strand_id
1 'polypeptide(L)' 'MVKDVDIKDDELCKWTVIDLDNLKINKITCPNCEYIFEFVGLKIICPNCNKIIKVKN' A
#
# COMPACT_ATOMS: atom_id res chain seq x y z
N MET A 1 21.22 -15.82 11.01
CA MET A 1 20.61 -14.78 11.87
C MET A 1 20.27 -13.61 10.97
N VAL A 2 19.00 -13.48 10.59
CA VAL A 2 18.52 -12.25 9.96
C VAL A 2 18.42 -11.24 11.09
N LYS A 3 19.22 -10.16 11.03
CA LYS A 3 19.08 -9.07 11.98
C LYS A 3 17.84 -8.31 11.56
N ASP A 4 16.79 -8.38 12.39
CA ASP A 4 15.68 -7.46 12.27
C ASP A 4 16.25 -6.05 12.52
N VAL A 5 16.42 -5.30 11.44
CA VAL A 5 16.83 -3.90 11.54
C VAL A 5 15.55 -3.15 11.83
N ASP A 6 15.32 -2.80 13.10
CA ASP A 6 14.35 -1.79 13.51
C ASP A 6 14.81 -0.43 12.98
N ILE A 7 14.68 -0.22 11.67
CA ILE A 7 14.84 1.09 11.07
C ILE A 7 13.62 1.87 11.54
N LYS A 8 13.81 2.74 12.54
CA LYS A 8 12.80 3.72 12.93
C LYS A 8 12.33 4.44 11.66
N ASP A 9 11.02 4.44 11.41
CA ASP A 9 10.39 4.97 10.19
C ASP A 9 10.97 6.34 9.73
N ASP A 10 11.37 7.17 10.69
CA ASP A 10 11.97 8.49 10.46
C ASP A 10 13.27 8.50 9.64
N GLU A 11 14.10 7.45 9.66
CA GLU A 11 15.33 7.44 8.86
C GLU A 11 15.08 7.05 7.41
N LEU A 12 14.12 6.15 7.12
CA LEU A 12 13.75 5.76 5.75
C LEU A 12 12.98 6.86 5.02
N CYS A 13 12.09 7.56 5.73
CA CYS A 13 11.31 8.67 5.17
C CYS A 13 12.20 9.84 4.70
N LYS A 14 13.37 10.05 5.31
CA LYS A 14 14.31 11.13 4.91
C LYS A 14 14.90 10.94 3.51
N TRP A 15 15.02 9.70 3.05
CA TRP A 15 15.61 9.36 1.75
C TRP A 15 14.55 9.07 0.68
N THR A 16 13.28 9.06 1.06
CA THR A 16 12.17 8.69 0.19
C THR A 16 11.19 9.85 0.07
N VAL A 17 11.21 10.54 -1.07
CA VAL A 17 10.21 11.57 -1.37
C VAL A 17 9.10 10.91 -2.18
N ILE A 18 7.89 10.88 -1.62
CA ILE A 18 6.69 10.44 -2.31
C ILE A 18 5.99 11.69 -2.86
N ASP A 19 5.97 11.83 -4.19
CA ASP A 19 5.21 12.87 -4.86
C ASP A 19 3.72 12.51 -4.88
N LEU A 20 2.99 13.07 -3.92
CA LEU A 20 1.53 12.88 -3.77
C LEU A 20 0.73 13.46 -4.93
N ASP A 21 1.24 14.50 -5.61
CA ASP A 21 0.53 15.18 -6.69
C ASP A 21 0.58 14.37 -7.99
N ASN A 22 1.68 13.65 -8.22
CA ASN A 22 1.86 12.78 -9.39
C ASN A 22 1.48 11.30 -9.13
N LEU A 23 0.92 10.99 -7.96
CA LEU A 23 0.50 9.64 -7.62
C LEU A 23 -0.78 9.24 -8.36
N LYS A 24 -0.69 8.22 -9.21
CA LYS A 24 -1.87 7.66 -9.90
C LYS A 24 -2.72 6.84 -8.92
N ILE A 25 -3.71 7.51 -8.33
CA ILE A 25 -4.71 6.90 -7.45
C ILE A 25 -5.73 6.12 -8.29
N ASN A 26 -5.95 4.85 -7.95
CA ASN A 26 -6.99 4.01 -8.52
C ASN A 26 -8.05 3.68 -7.47
N LYS A 27 -9.25 3.30 -7.90
CA LYS A 27 -10.33 2.81 -7.04
C LYS A 27 -10.59 1.35 -7.29
N ILE A 28 -10.81 0.58 -6.24
CA ILE A 28 -11.19 -0.83 -6.32
C ILE A 28 -12.27 -1.15 -5.30
N THR A 29 -13.13 -2.08 -5.69
CA THR A 29 -14.05 -2.76 -4.78
C THR A 29 -13.39 -4.04 -4.28
N CYS A 30 -13.30 -4.21 -2.97
CA CYS A 30 -12.77 -5.44 -2.39
C CYS A 30 -13.63 -6.64 -2.81
N PRO A 31 -13.06 -7.69 -3.45
CA PRO A 31 -13.83 -8.86 -3.86
C PRO A 31 -14.29 -9.74 -2.69
N ASN A 32 -13.88 -9.42 -1.45
CA ASN A 32 -14.21 -10.21 -0.26
C ASN A 32 -15.26 -9.57 0.66
N CYS A 33 -15.25 -8.25 0.78
CA CYS A 33 -16.15 -7.53 1.71
C CYS A 33 -16.87 -6.36 1.05
N GLU A 34 -16.73 -6.22 -0.28
CA GLU A 34 -17.39 -5.20 -1.11
C GLU A 34 -17.07 -3.75 -0.73
N TYR A 35 -16.15 -3.54 0.21
CA TYR A 35 -15.67 -2.22 0.59
C TYR A 35 -14.91 -1.55 -0.57
N ILE A 36 -15.26 -0.30 -0.87
CA ILE A 36 -14.64 0.50 -1.92
C ILE A 36 -13.57 1.39 -1.28
N PHE A 37 -12.35 1.35 -1.84
CA PHE A 37 -11.25 2.17 -1.36
C PHE A 37 -10.30 2.58 -2.48
N GLU A 38 -9.53 3.62 -2.19
CA GLU A 38 -8.48 4.15 -3.06
C GLU A 38 -7.17 3.44 -2.78
N PHE A 39 -6.37 3.23 -3.83
CA PHE A 39 -5.10 2.53 -3.72
C PHE A 39 -4.08 2.96 -4.77
N VAL A 40 -2.83 2.56 -4.51
CA VAL A 40 -1.67 2.77 -5.38
C VAL A 40 -0.93 1.44 -5.53
N GLY A 41 -0.37 1.18 -6.72
CA GLY A 41 0.46 -0.01 -6.99
C GLY A 41 -0.33 -1.25 -7.43
N LEU A 42 0.36 -2.40 -7.47
CA LEU A 42 -0.16 -3.66 -8.06
C LEU A 42 -0.64 -4.69 -7.03
N LYS A 43 -0.27 -4.51 -5.76
CA LYS A 43 -0.59 -5.43 -4.67
C LYS A 43 -1.09 -4.60 -3.50
N ILE A 44 -2.32 -4.88 -3.10
CA ILE A 44 -3.08 -4.06 -2.18
C ILE A 44 -3.55 -4.92 -1.02
N ILE A 45 -3.67 -4.32 0.16
CA ILE A 45 -4.31 -4.94 1.32
C ILE A 45 -5.64 -4.21 1.52
N CYS A 46 -6.74 -4.95 1.56
CA CYS A 46 -8.03 -4.36 1.89
C CYS A 46 -8.02 -3.85 3.34
N PRO A 47 -8.34 -2.57 3.60
CA PRO A 47 -8.28 -2.00 4.95
C PRO A 47 -9.35 -2.56 5.89
N ASN A 48 -10.44 -3.12 5.34
CA ASN A 48 -11.55 -3.65 6.15
C ASN A 48 -11.33 -5.12 6.55
N CYS A 49 -10.88 -5.96 5.62
CA CYS A 49 -10.79 -7.41 5.83
C CYS A 49 -9.36 -7.98 5.77
N ASN A 50 -8.34 -7.12 5.65
CA ASN A 50 -6.92 -7.46 5.58
C ASN A 50 -6.52 -8.49 4.51
N LYS A 51 -7.39 -8.74 3.52
CA LYS A 51 -7.07 -9.64 2.41
C LYS A 51 -6.18 -8.94 1.40
N ILE A 52 -5.18 -9.69 0.94
CA ILE A 52 -4.28 -9.27 -0.13
C ILE A 52 -5.00 -9.44 -1.48
N ILE A 53 -5.06 -8.36 -2.25
CA ILE A 53 -5.63 -8.29 -3.59
C ILE A 53 -4.48 -8.02 -4.55
N LYS A 54 -4.39 -8.79 -5.63
CA LYS A 54 -3.41 -8.58 -6.70
C LYS A 54 -4.15 -8.03 -7.92
N VAL A 55 -3.89 -6.77 -8.24
CA VAL A 55 -4.46 -6.13 -9.43
C VAL A 55 -3.55 -6.40 -10.61
N LYS A 56 -4.13 -6.87 -11.71
CA LYS A 56 -3.42 -6.99 -13.00
C LYS A 56 -3.48 -5.62 -13.67
N ASN A 57 -2.33 -5.15 -14.16
CA ASN A 57 -2.25 -3.99 -15.03
C ASN A 57 -2.97 -4.25 -16.36
#